data_AF-A0A7J9ARL9-F1
#
_entry.id   AF-A0A7J9ARL9-F1
#
_cell.length_a   1.000
_cell.length_b   1.000
_cell.length_c   1.000
_cell.angle_alpha   90.00
_cell.angle_beta   90.00
_cell.angle_gamma   90.00
#
_symmetry.space_group_name_H-M   'P 1'
#
loop_
_entity.id
_entity.type
_entity.pdbx_description
1 polymer ?
#
loop_
_entity_poly.entity_id
_entity_poly.type
_entity_poly.pdbx_seq_one_letter_code
_entity_poly.pdbx_strand_id
1 'polypeptide(L)'
;NLGNACLTSFFVTGTWDHSKLLQSLKAYQNAEKDERMKSNPDLYFNCATVNKYLENYDRALAGFEAAALKDPSLNASEEVEKMVNLLNKLEILLRGHSKSKRLASLASTIGAVNLNSSYKRATLDALSDGLNKAVAVLGKVLLFVKHENITPLYFLVCDSDQSCFVLSVYGIRNDTIKEGDQLTLLEPHFRNIDFSWKEKVFSPRFYSFLGGEEELKCYKFKSIRVDFLEQVLVNGKALPPHQAIRTSIYAQHKP
;
A
#
# COMPACT_ATOMS: atom_id res chain seq x y z
N ASN A 1 -14.54 21.51 -5.90
CA ASN A 1 -14.35 20.82 -4.62
C ASN A 1 -12.85 20.81 -4.29
N LEU A 2 -12.43 21.34 -3.13
CA LEU A 2 -11.01 21.42 -2.72
C LEU A 2 -10.35 20.04 -2.64
N GLY A 3 -11.08 19.02 -2.17
CA GLY A 3 -10.57 17.64 -2.10
C GLY A 3 -10.15 17.15 -3.49
N ASN A 4 -11.05 17.27 -4.47
CA ASN A 4 -10.74 16.86 -5.86
C ASN A 4 -9.53 17.63 -6.41
N ALA A 5 -9.41 18.92 -6.14
CA ALA A 5 -8.27 19.71 -6.61
C ALA A 5 -6.93 19.19 -6.03
N CYS A 6 -6.89 18.90 -4.73
CA CYS A 6 -5.72 18.31 -4.08
C CYS A 6 -5.42 16.90 -4.60
N LEU A 7 -6.44 16.06 -4.78
CA LEU A 7 -6.31 14.69 -5.31
C LEU A 7 -5.80 14.70 -6.76
N THR A 8 -6.38 15.52 -7.63
CA THR A 8 -5.91 15.70 -9.01
C THR A 8 -4.47 16.20 -9.00
N SER A 9 -4.11 17.15 -8.13
CA SER A 9 -2.74 17.64 -8.03
C SER A 9 -1.76 16.53 -7.60
N PHE A 10 -2.14 15.68 -6.62
CA PHE A 10 -1.36 14.51 -6.23
C PHE A 10 -1.07 13.59 -7.42
N PHE A 11 -2.11 13.26 -8.18
CA PHE A 11 -2.05 12.42 -9.37
C PHE A 11 -1.20 13.01 -10.50
N VAL A 12 -1.38 14.29 -10.80
CA VAL A 12 -0.61 15.02 -11.82
C VAL A 12 0.86 15.12 -11.46
N THR A 13 1.20 15.19 -10.17
CA THR A 13 2.61 15.21 -9.74
C THR A 13 3.27 13.85 -9.65
N GLY A 14 2.60 12.76 -10.03
CA GLY A 14 3.20 11.41 -10.08
C GLY A 14 2.98 10.57 -8.81
N THR A 15 1.94 10.86 -8.03
CA THR A 15 1.45 10.02 -6.91
C THR A 15 2.43 9.77 -5.75
N TRP A 16 3.35 10.70 -5.50
CA TRP A 16 4.29 10.62 -4.37
C TRP A 16 4.08 11.72 -3.31
N ASP A 17 3.33 12.79 -3.62
CA ASP A 17 3.17 13.93 -2.71
C ASP A 17 2.17 13.62 -1.58
N HIS A 18 2.68 13.00 -0.52
CA HIS A 18 1.91 12.63 0.65
C HIS A 18 1.17 13.81 1.30
N SER A 19 1.72 15.03 1.23
CA SER A 19 1.09 16.22 1.81
C SER A 19 -0.20 16.60 1.07
N LYS A 20 -0.18 16.60 -0.27
CA LYS A 20 -1.38 16.84 -1.07
C LYS A 20 -2.47 15.81 -0.81
N LEU A 21 -2.08 14.55 -0.63
CA LEU A 21 -3.00 13.47 -0.33
C LEU A 21 -3.68 13.66 1.05
N LEU A 22 -2.92 14.07 2.07
CA LEU A 22 -3.47 14.42 3.38
C LEU A 22 -4.38 15.66 3.35
N GLN A 23 -4.03 16.67 2.55
CA GLN A 23 -4.90 17.84 2.34
C GLN A 23 -6.23 17.45 1.70
N SER A 24 -6.17 16.57 0.69
CA SER A 24 -7.37 16.00 0.06
C SER A 24 -8.24 15.26 1.07
N LEU A 25 -7.64 14.40 1.90
CA LEU A 25 -8.37 13.65 2.94
C LEU A 25 -9.10 14.59 3.88
N LYS A 26 -8.41 15.61 4.40
CA LYS A 26 -8.99 16.60 5.32
C LYS A 26 -10.16 17.35 4.68
N ALA A 27 -10.06 17.69 3.40
CA ALA A 27 -11.14 18.35 2.67
C ALA A 27 -12.37 17.45 2.53
N TYR A 28 -12.20 16.17 2.19
CA TYR A 28 -13.31 15.21 2.11
C TYR A 28 -13.97 14.94 3.46
N GLN A 29 -13.18 14.72 4.51
CA GLN A 29 -13.69 14.54 5.87
C GLN A 29 -14.48 15.74 6.39
N ASN A 30 -14.12 16.96 5.95
CA ASN A 30 -14.91 18.14 6.28
C ASN A 30 -16.20 18.21 5.46
N ALA A 31 -16.18 17.80 4.18
CA ALA A 31 -17.37 17.74 3.36
C ALA A 31 -18.37 16.67 3.85
N GLU A 32 -17.90 15.54 4.38
CA GLU A 32 -18.75 14.48 4.96
C GLU A 32 -19.56 14.95 6.19
N LYS A 33 -19.15 16.05 6.84
CA LYS A 33 -19.90 16.66 7.96
C LYS A 33 -21.12 17.45 7.49
N ASP A 34 -21.18 17.81 6.19
CA ASP A 34 -22.35 18.48 5.62
C ASP A 34 -23.40 17.44 5.24
N GLU A 35 -24.59 17.55 5.82
CA GLU A 35 -25.74 16.67 5.53
C GLU A 35 -26.08 16.61 4.04
N ARG A 36 -25.90 17.71 3.31
CA ARG A 36 -26.17 17.78 1.86
C ARG A 36 -25.23 16.91 1.04
N MET A 37 -24.07 16.57 1.60
CA MET A 37 -23.04 15.80 0.92
C MET A 37 -23.14 14.30 1.20
N LYS A 38 -23.92 13.87 2.19
CA LYS A 38 -24.07 12.43 2.55
C LYS A 38 -24.67 11.58 1.45
N SER A 39 -25.43 12.16 0.52
CA SER A 39 -25.97 11.44 -0.64
C SER A 39 -25.03 11.43 -1.84
N ASN A 40 -23.91 12.18 -1.80
CA ASN A 40 -23.00 12.31 -2.94
C ASN A 40 -22.07 11.08 -3.03
N PRO A 41 -22.23 10.21 -4.05
CA PRO A 41 -21.43 8.99 -4.17
C PRO A 41 -19.96 9.28 -4.53
N ASP A 42 -19.68 10.33 -5.32
CA ASP A 42 -18.32 10.73 -5.69
C ASP A 42 -17.48 11.17 -4.49
N LEU A 43 -18.12 11.76 -3.47
CA LEU A 43 -17.43 12.12 -2.25
C LEU A 43 -16.84 10.87 -1.58
N TYR A 44 -17.66 9.83 -1.42
CA TYR A 44 -17.22 8.56 -0.83
C TYR A 44 -16.18 7.87 -1.70
N PHE A 45 -16.39 7.82 -3.02
CA PHE A 45 -15.45 7.19 -3.95
C PHE A 45 -14.07 7.86 -3.92
N ASN A 46 -14.04 9.19 -3.95
CA ASN A 46 -12.78 9.93 -3.95
C ASN A 46 -12.10 9.88 -2.57
N CYS A 47 -12.87 9.94 -1.48
CA CYS A 47 -12.34 9.77 -0.12
C CYS A 47 -11.75 8.35 0.07
N ALA A 48 -12.42 7.33 -0.45
CA ALA A 48 -11.95 5.95 -0.46
C ALA A 48 -10.65 5.80 -1.26
N THR A 49 -10.59 6.44 -2.44
CA THR A 49 -9.38 6.50 -3.27
C THR A 49 -8.22 7.12 -2.49
N VAL A 50 -8.44 8.25 -1.81
CA VAL A 50 -7.41 8.86 -0.96
C VAL A 50 -6.94 7.90 0.14
N ASN A 51 -7.87 7.24 0.83
CA ASN A 51 -7.52 6.26 1.87
C ASN A 51 -6.77 5.05 1.30
N LYS A 52 -7.11 4.57 0.09
CA LYS A 52 -6.38 3.50 -0.61
C LYS A 52 -4.93 3.90 -0.85
N TYR A 53 -4.69 5.11 -1.37
CA TYR A 53 -3.34 5.63 -1.57
C TYR A 53 -2.59 5.93 -0.28
N LEU A 54 -3.30 6.25 0.81
CA LEU A 54 -2.74 6.32 2.15
C LEU A 54 -2.61 4.94 2.80
N GLU A 55 -3.01 3.84 2.16
CA GLU A 55 -3.09 2.46 2.69
C GLU A 55 -3.88 2.34 4.01
N ASN A 56 -4.88 3.19 4.19
CA ASN A 56 -5.93 3.04 5.21
C ASN A 56 -7.00 2.09 4.64
N TYR A 57 -6.66 0.80 4.56
CA TYR A 57 -7.43 -0.20 3.82
C TYR A 57 -8.87 -0.36 4.32
N ASP A 58 -9.08 -0.33 5.64
CA ASP A 58 -10.40 -0.39 6.27
C ASP A 58 -11.32 0.76 5.80
N ARG A 59 -10.82 1.99 5.84
CA ARG A 59 -11.55 3.19 5.44
C ARG A 59 -11.78 3.24 3.93
N ALA A 60 -10.81 2.76 3.15
CA ALA A 60 -10.93 2.68 1.71
C ALA A 60 -12.04 1.70 1.31
N LEU A 61 -12.02 0.49 1.88
CA LEU A 61 -13.05 -0.53 1.61
C LEU A 61 -14.45 -0.04 2.00
N ALA A 62 -14.60 0.52 3.20
CA ALA A 62 -15.86 1.09 3.66
C ALA A 62 -16.36 2.24 2.79
N GLY A 63 -15.44 3.13 2.35
CA GLY A 63 -15.78 4.24 1.47
C GLY A 63 -16.21 3.79 0.08
N PHE A 64 -15.53 2.82 -0.53
CA PHE A 64 -15.92 2.28 -1.82
C PHE A 64 -17.26 1.54 -1.74
N GLU A 65 -17.51 0.77 -0.67
CA GLU A 65 -18.81 0.13 -0.45
C GLU A 65 -19.92 1.19 -0.29
N ALA A 66 -19.67 2.25 0.48
CA ALA A 66 -20.62 3.34 0.66
C ALA A 66 -20.90 4.10 -0.65
N ALA A 67 -19.93 4.19 -1.57
CA ALA A 67 -20.12 4.74 -2.91
C ALA A 67 -20.95 3.80 -3.79
N ALA A 68 -20.63 2.50 -3.81
CA ALA A 68 -21.34 1.47 -4.58
C ALA A 68 -22.83 1.40 -4.21
N LEU A 69 -23.15 1.53 -2.92
CA LEU A 69 -24.54 1.53 -2.43
C LEU A 69 -25.35 2.74 -2.91
N LYS A 70 -24.68 3.88 -3.14
CA LYS A 70 -25.33 5.13 -3.57
C LYS A 70 -25.43 5.23 -5.08
N ASP A 71 -24.38 4.81 -5.77
CA ASP A 71 -24.32 4.77 -7.23
C ASP A 71 -23.52 3.54 -7.71
N PRO A 72 -24.23 2.46 -8.09
CA PRO A 72 -23.60 1.26 -8.63
C PRO A 72 -22.82 1.50 -9.94
N SER A 73 -23.03 2.61 -10.64
CA SER A 73 -22.35 2.91 -11.92
C SER A 73 -20.91 3.39 -11.75
N LEU A 74 -20.49 3.77 -10.53
CA LEU A 74 -19.14 4.25 -10.24
C LEU A 74 -18.07 3.15 -10.19
N ASN A 75 -18.39 1.90 -10.53
CA ASN A 75 -17.50 0.73 -10.45
C ASN A 75 -16.83 0.56 -9.07
N ALA A 76 -17.41 1.14 -8.00
CA ALA A 76 -16.83 1.11 -6.67
C ALA A 76 -16.76 -0.31 -6.09
N SER A 77 -17.72 -1.17 -6.46
CA SER A 77 -17.69 -2.61 -6.15
C SER A 77 -16.46 -3.32 -6.73
N GLU A 78 -16.02 -2.93 -7.93
CA GLU A 78 -14.83 -3.49 -8.57
C GLU A 78 -13.56 -3.08 -7.81
N GLU A 79 -13.50 -1.84 -7.31
CA GLU A 79 -12.39 -1.39 -6.47
C GLU A 79 -12.33 -2.13 -5.13
N VAL A 80 -13.48 -2.45 -4.51
CA VAL A 80 -13.55 -3.32 -3.32
C VAL A 80 -12.98 -4.70 -3.63
N GLU A 81 -13.42 -5.33 -4.73
CA GLU A 81 -12.96 -6.65 -5.14
C GLU A 81 -11.44 -6.69 -5.39
N LYS A 82 -10.91 -5.71 -6.16
CA LYS A 82 -9.47 -5.56 -6.41
C LYS A 82 -8.67 -5.44 -5.13
N MET A 83 -9.15 -4.65 -4.17
CA MET A 83 -8.49 -4.44 -2.88
C MET A 83 -8.49 -5.71 -2.03
N VAL A 84 -9.64 -6.38 -1.91
CA VAL A 84 -9.76 -7.65 -1.18
C VAL A 84 -8.86 -8.71 -1.81
N ASN A 85 -8.84 -8.84 -3.13
CA ASN A 85 -7.97 -9.78 -3.86
C ASN A 85 -6.49 -9.50 -3.59
N LEU A 86 -6.08 -8.23 -3.58
CA LEU A 86 -4.71 -7.83 -3.23
C LEU A 86 -4.37 -8.21 -1.78
N LEU A 87 -5.23 -7.87 -0.81
CA LEU A 87 -5.00 -8.13 0.61
C LEU A 87 -4.92 -9.64 0.90
N ASN A 88 -5.83 -10.42 0.31
CA ASN A 88 -5.82 -11.89 0.36
C ASN A 88 -4.52 -12.46 -0.20
N LYS A 89 -4.06 -11.92 -1.34
CA LYS A 89 -2.80 -12.33 -1.95
C LYS A 89 -1.60 -12.00 -1.06
N LEU A 90 -1.55 -10.81 -0.47
CA LEU A 90 -0.48 -10.40 0.44
C LEU A 90 -0.41 -11.32 1.67
N GLU A 91 -1.55 -11.63 2.27
CA GLU A 91 -1.64 -12.52 3.42
C GLU A 91 -1.13 -13.94 3.11
N ILE A 92 -1.58 -14.52 2.00
CA ILE A 92 -1.15 -15.87 1.56
C ILE A 92 0.37 -15.90 1.35
N LEU A 93 0.92 -14.89 0.67
CA LEU A 93 2.36 -14.80 0.40
C LEU A 93 3.17 -14.63 1.70
N LEU A 94 2.72 -13.77 2.61
CA LEU A 94 3.37 -13.58 3.92
C LEU A 94 3.39 -14.88 4.75
N ARG A 95 2.28 -15.62 4.79
CA ARG A 95 2.19 -16.92 5.49
C ARG A 95 3.05 -18.01 4.85
N GLY A 96 3.14 -18.04 3.52
CA GLY A 96 3.93 -19.04 2.78
C GLY A 96 5.44 -18.87 2.96
N HIS A 97 5.93 -17.63 3.12
CA HIS A 97 7.35 -17.35 3.18
C HIS A 97 7.96 -17.34 4.59
N SER A 98 7.15 -17.28 5.65
CA SER A 98 7.62 -17.02 7.02
C SER A 98 8.44 -18.16 7.66
N LYS A 99 8.64 -19.31 6.99
CA LYS A 99 9.36 -20.49 7.54
C LYS A 99 10.22 -21.27 6.54
N SER A 100 10.60 -20.68 5.41
CA SER A 100 11.35 -21.42 4.37
C SER A 100 12.87 -21.43 4.60
N LYS A 101 13.55 -22.55 4.30
CA LYS A 101 15.04 -22.60 4.29
C LYS A 101 15.65 -21.55 3.34
N ARG A 102 14.91 -21.18 2.29
CA ARG A 102 15.27 -20.12 1.33
C ARG A 102 15.34 -18.75 2.01
N LEU A 103 14.46 -18.47 2.98
CA LEU A 103 14.44 -17.22 3.74
C LEU A 103 15.73 -17.05 4.56
N ALA A 104 16.12 -18.08 5.33
CA ALA A 104 17.34 -18.02 6.14
C ALA A 104 18.60 -17.83 5.29
N SER A 105 18.67 -18.48 4.11
CA SER A 105 19.74 -18.29 3.14
C SER A 105 19.76 -16.85 2.57
N LEU A 106 18.60 -16.27 2.27
CA LEU A 106 18.53 -14.89 1.78
C LEU A 106 18.87 -13.88 2.89
N ALA A 107 18.36 -14.08 4.10
CA ALA A 107 18.62 -13.21 5.24
C ALA A 107 20.11 -13.20 5.63
N SER A 108 20.80 -14.35 5.56
CA SER A 108 22.23 -14.43 5.86
C SER A 108 23.12 -13.66 4.87
N THR A 109 22.61 -13.43 3.66
CA THR A 109 23.29 -12.60 2.64
C THR A 109 23.01 -11.11 2.77
N ILE A 110 22.17 -10.68 3.72
CA ILE A 110 21.99 -9.26 4.06
C ILE A 110 23.28 -8.81 4.75
N GLY A 111 24.28 -8.47 3.92
CA GLY A 111 25.59 -8.08 4.38
C GLY A 111 25.57 -6.72 5.06
N ALA A 112 26.63 -6.43 5.82
CA ALA A 112 26.90 -5.10 6.32
C ALA A 112 27.21 -4.15 5.16
N VAL A 113 26.19 -3.66 4.46
CA VAL A 113 26.33 -2.48 3.61
C VAL A 113 26.83 -1.37 4.53
N ASN A 114 27.90 -0.68 4.11
CA ASN A 114 28.42 0.49 4.79
C ASN A 114 27.35 1.57 4.76
N LEU A 115 26.52 1.56 5.80
CA LEU A 115 25.58 2.63 6.09
C LEU A 115 26.41 3.87 6.43
N ASN A 116 25.97 5.03 5.96
CA ASN A 116 26.48 6.28 6.48
C ASN A 116 26.27 6.30 8.01
N SER A 117 27.27 6.77 8.76
CA SER A 117 27.22 6.97 10.21
C SER A 117 26.00 7.76 10.71
N SER A 118 25.36 8.55 9.84
CA SER A 118 24.14 9.29 10.16
C SER A 118 22.90 8.41 10.38
N TYR A 119 22.90 7.14 9.96
CA TYR A 119 21.75 6.24 10.09
C TYR A 119 22.02 5.11 11.08
N LYS A 120 21.12 4.96 12.05
CA LYS A 120 21.09 3.79 12.93
C LYS A 120 20.43 2.61 12.21
N ARG A 121 21.12 1.48 12.12
CA ARG A 121 20.51 0.24 11.64
C ARG A 121 19.46 -0.27 12.62
N ALA A 122 18.29 -0.64 12.11
CA ALA A 122 17.22 -1.28 12.87
C ALA A 122 16.62 -2.44 12.07
N THR A 123 15.99 -3.36 12.80
CA THR A 123 15.14 -4.41 12.24
C THR A 123 13.68 -4.02 12.39
N LEU A 124 12.80 -4.75 11.73
CA LEU A 124 11.40 -4.36 11.60
C LEU A 124 10.67 -4.28 12.96
N ASP A 125 11.08 -5.10 13.93
CA ASP A 125 10.49 -5.15 15.27
C ASP A 125 10.86 -3.95 16.14
N ALA A 126 11.88 -3.18 15.77
CA ALA A 126 12.33 -2.00 16.50
C ALA A 126 11.71 -0.69 15.97
N LEU A 127 10.90 -0.75 14.92
CA LEU A 127 10.29 0.43 14.31
C LEU A 127 9.03 0.89 15.08
N SER A 128 8.84 2.20 15.12
CA SER A 128 7.59 2.81 15.58
C SER A 128 6.67 3.10 14.40
N ASP A 129 5.36 3.08 14.61
CA ASP A 129 4.37 3.43 13.57
C ASP A 129 4.62 4.86 13.05
N GLY A 130 4.57 5.02 11.72
CA GLY A 130 4.91 6.27 11.05
C GLY A 130 6.38 6.40 10.63
N LEU A 131 6.85 7.65 10.53
CA LEU A 131 8.19 7.99 10.02
C LEU A 131 9.29 7.77 11.07
N ASN A 132 10.25 6.90 10.76
CA ASN A 132 11.40 6.61 11.63
C ASN A 132 12.66 7.36 11.16
N LYS A 133 12.85 8.61 11.59
CA LYS A 133 13.97 9.47 11.17
C LYS A 133 15.33 8.91 11.58
N ALA A 134 16.37 9.15 10.76
CA ALA A 134 17.74 8.67 11.00
C ALA A 134 17.86 7.15 11.27
N VAL A 135 16.88 6.36 10.83
CA VAL A 135 16.88 4.90 10.91
C VAL A 135 17.01 4.32 9.51
N ALA A 136 17.74 3.22 9.39
CA ALA A 136 17.83 2.44 8.16
C ALA A 136 17.48 0.97 8.41
N VAL A 137 16.65 0.40 7.55
CA VAL A 137 16.29 -1.02 7.55
C VAL A 137 16.89 -1.67 6.33
N LEU A 138 17.66 -2.73 6.54
CA LEU A 138 18.18 -3.55 5.46
C LEU A 138 17.22 -4.70 5.20
N GLY A 139 16.95 -4.97 3.94
CA GLY A 139 16.10 -6.09 3.55
C GLY A 139 16.53 -6.73 2.26
N LYS A 140 15.97 -7.90 1.98
CA LYS A 140 16.14 -8.62 0.72
C LYS A 140 14.79 -8.88 0.08
N VAL A 141 14.68 -8.58 -1.21
CA VAL A 141 13.43 -8.76 -1.95
C VAL A 141 13.19 -10.25 -2.18
N LEU A 142 12.06 -10.74 -1.69
CA LEU A 142 11.65 -12.12 -1.85
C LEU A 142 10.84 -12.35 -3.12
N LEU A 143 9.95 -11.42 -3.47
CA LEU A 143 9.12 -11.48 -4.68
C LEU A 143 8.45 -10.14 -4.97
N PHE A 144 8.10 -9.93 -6.24
CA PHE A 144 7.22 -8.86 -6.68
C PHE A 144 5.76 -9.33 -6.73
N VAL A 145 4.87 -8.58 -6.08
CA VAL A 145 3.44 -8.89 -5.99
C VAL A 145 2.70 -8.22 -7.15
N LYS A 146 2.44 -8.98 -8.20
CA LYS A 146 1.61 -8.53 -9.33
C LYS A 146 0.17 -8.27 -8.86
N HIS A 147 -0.38 -7.12 -9.23
CA HIS A 147 -1.79 -6.78 -9.02
C HIS A 147 -2.26 -5.84 -10.14
N GLU A 148 -3.54 -5.51 -10.17
CA GLU A 148 -4.15 -4.81 -11.30
C GLU A 148 -3.79 -3.32 -11.39
N ASN A 149 -3.46 -2.67 -10.27
CA ASN A 149 -3.06 -1.26 -10.33
C ASN A 149 -1.57 -1.11 -10.70
N ILE A 150 -1.25 0.01 -11.33
CA ILE A 150 0.11 0.36 -11.70
C ILE A 150 0.90 0.88 -10.48
N THR A 151 0.21 1.46 -9.50
CA THR A 151 0.80 2.03 -8.29
C THR A 151 -0.08 1.76 -7.05
N PRO A 152 0.52 1.53 -5.87
CA PRO A 152 1.96 1.31 -5.66
C PRO A 152 2.43 -0.04 -6.19
N LEU A 153 3.74 -0.18 -6.36
CA LEU A 153 4.37 -1.48 -6.56
C LEU A 153 4.49 -2.16 -5.20
N TYR A 154 4.05 -3.42 -5.13
CA TYR A 154 4.13 -4.21 -3.90
C TYR A 154 5.23 -5.26 -4.01
N PHE A 155 6.10 -5.32 -3.01
CA PHE A 155 7.12 -6.35 -2.87
C PHE A 155 7.00 -7.03 -1.53
N LEU A 156 7.32 -8.32 -1.47
CA LEU A 156 7.60 -8.99 -0.21
C LEU A 156 9.09 -8.88 0.08
N VAL A 157 9.43 -8.45 1.28
CA VAL A 157 10.82 -8.23 1.71
C VAL A 157 11.03 -8.93 3.05
N CYS A 158 12.23 -9.45 3.28
CA CYS A 158 12.65 -9.89 4.61
C CYS A 158 13.80 -9.05 5.14
N ASP A 159 13.82 -8.79 6.44
CA ASP A 159 14.97 -8.18 7.11
C ASP A 159 16.00 -9.22 7.58
N SER A 160 17.02 -8.76 8.31
CA SER A 160 18.08 -9.63 8.86
C SER A 160 17.59 -10.58 9.95
N ASP A 161 16.48 -10.27 10.62
CA ASP A 161 15.87 -11.10 11.68
C ASP A 161 14.89 -12.13 11.09
N GLN A 162 14.85 -12.25 9.76
CA GLN A 162 13.93 -13.11 9.02
C GLN A 162 12.47 -12.69 9.16
N SER A 163 12.20 -11.45 9.56
CA SER A 163 10.86 -10.87 9.58
C SER A 163 10.46 -10.46 8.17
N CYS A 164 9.36 -11.03 7.68
CA CYS A 164 8.79 -10.68 6.37
C CYS A 164 7.81 -9.51 6.50
N PHE A 165 7.85 -8.59 5.54
CA PHE A 165 6.97 -7.44 5.47
C PHE A 165 6.65 -7.04 4.03
N VAL A 166 5.59 -6.25 3.89
CA VAL A 166 5.18 -5.68 2.61
C VAL A 166 5.90 -4.36 2.39
N LEU A 167 6.58 -4.21 1.26
CA LEU A 167 7.10 -2.93 0.81
C LEU A 167 6.17 -2.37 -0.26
N SER A 168 5.60 -1.20 -0.01
CA SER A 168 4.82 -0.44 -0.98
C SER A 168 5.66 0.71 -1.52
N VAL A 169 5.86 0.72 -2.83
CA VAL A 169 6.73 1.70 -3.50
C VAL A 169 5.90 2.56 -4.45
N TYR A 170 5.90 3.86 -4.17
CA TYR A 170 5.33 4.91 -4.99
C TYR A 170 6.45 5.66 -5.72
N GLY A 171 6.13 6.23 -6.89
CA GLY A 171 7.07 7.11 -7.59
C GLY A 171 8.33 6.45 -8.16
N ILE A 172 8.44 5.11 -8.18
CA ILE A 172 9.60 4.37 -8.73
C ILE A 172 9.11 3.41 -9.82
N ARG A 173 9.88 3.26 -10.91
CA ARG A 173 9.56 2.35 -12.01
C ARG A 173 9.59 0.87 -11.60
N ASN A 174 8.83 0.05 -12.32
CA ASN A 174 8.68 -1.38 -12.00
C ASN A 174 9.89 -2.25 -12.38
N ASP A 175 10.80 -1.73 -13.21
CA ASP A 175 12.03 -2.39 -13.66
C ASP A 175 13.22 -2.15 -12.72
N THR A 176 13.05 -1.29 -11.72
CA THR A 176 14.13 -0.81 -10.85
C THR A 176 14.49 -1.79 -9.72
N ILE A 177 13.50 -2.44 -9.11
CA ILE A 177 13.68 -3.37 -7.98
C ILE A 177 13.31 -4.78 -8.44
N LYS A 178 14.18 -5.75 -8.18
CA LYS A 178 14.03 -7.15 -8.62
C LYS A 178 14.10 -8.12 -7.45
N GLU A 179 13.57 -9.32 -7.67
CA GLU A 179 13.71 -10.43 -6.74
C GLU A 179 15.19 -10.74 -6.47
N GLY A 180 15.55 -10.90 -5.20
CA GLY A 180 16.92 -11.11 -4.76
C GLY A 180 17.74 -9.84 -4.56
N ASP A 181 17.24 -8.65 -4.92
CA ASP A 181 17.93 -7.40 -4.62
C ASP A 181 18.02 -7.15 -3.12
N GLN A 182 19.14 -6.57 -2.70
CA GLN A 182 19.30 -6.05 -1.34
C GLN A 182 18.85 -4.59 -1.30
N LEU A 183 17.92 -4.28 -0.42
CA LEU A 183 17.39 -2.94 -0.19
C LEU A 183 17.98 -2.35 1.08
N THR A 184 18.27 -1.05 1.05
CA THR A 184 18.43 -0.24 2.26
C THR A 184 17.36 0.84 2.24
N LEU A 185 16.42 0.74 3.18
CA LEU A 185 15.30 1.64 3.34
C LEU A 185 15.67 2.71 4.37
N LEU A 186 15.82 3.95 3.93
CA LEU A 186 16.19 5.09 4.75
C LEU A 186 14.95 5.83 5.22
N GLU A 187 14.93 6.19 6.49
CA GLU A 187 13.80 6.85 7.14
C GLU A 187 12.45 6.16 6.87
N PRO A 188 12.34 4.85 7.17
CA PRO A 188 11.19 4.07 6.75
C PRO A 188 9.91 4.61 7.39
N HIS A 189 8.89 4.78 6.56
CA HIS A 189 7.53 5.02 7.02
C HIS A 189 6.86 3.66 7.29
N PHE A 190 6.98 3.19 8.52
CA PHE A 190 6.51 1.88 8.96
C PHE A 190 5.05 1.91 9.35
N ARG A 191 4.34 0.81 9.10
CA ARG A 191 3.00 0.57 9.64
C ARG A 191 2.78 -0.86 10.08
N ASN A 192 2.04 -0.99 11.17
CA ASN A 192 1.46 -2.25 11.59
C ASN A 192 -0.02 -2.30 11.21
N ILE A 193 -0.33 -2.98 10.10
CA ILE A 193 -1.70 -3.14 9.61
C ILE A 193 -2.38 -4.24 10.42
N ASP A 194 -3.47 -3.89 11.09
CA ASP A 194 -4.31 -4.80 11.87
C ASP A 194 -5.77 -4.32 11.77
N PHE A 195 -6.56 -4.94 10.90
CA PHE A 195 -7.99 -4.62 10.75
C PHE A 195 -8.77 -5.85 10.30
N SER A 196 -10.09 -5.75 10.42
CA SER A 196 -11.00 -6.80 9.98
C SER A 196 -11.93 -6.27 8.89
N TRP A 197 -12.21 -7.10 7.89
CA TRP A 197 -13.12 -6.77 6.79
C TRP A 197 -14.08 -7.92 6.52
N LYS A 198 -15.31 -7.57 6.16
CA LYS A 198 -16.34 -8.55 5.79
C LYS A 198 -16.10 -9.05 4.37
N GLU A 199 -15.92 -10.36 4.23
CA GLU A 199 -15.79 -11.01 2.94
C GLU A 199 -16.96 -11.93 2.67
N LYS A 200 -17.43 -11.90 1.42
CA LYS A 200 -18.43 -12.86 0.95
C LYS A 200 -17.73 -14.18 0.70
N VAL A 201 -18.05 -15.20 1.49
CA VAL A 201 -17.49 -16.53 1.30
C VAL A 201 -18.42 -17.32 0.38
N PHE A 202 -17.92 -17.73 -0.79
CA PHE A 202 -18.63 -18.69 -1.62
C PHE A 202 -18.37 -20.10 -1.08
N SER A 203 -19.34 -20.64 -0.34
CA SER A 203 -19.33 -22.06 0.06
C SER A 203 -19.62 -22.94 -1.18
N PRO A 204 -18.71 -23.85 -1.57
CA PRO A 204 -18.95 -24.75 -2.71
C PRO A 204 -20.06 -25.78 -2.46
N ARG A 205 -20.61 -25.85 -1.23
CA ARG A 205 -21.53 -26.92 -0.80
C ARG A 205 -23.02 -26.57 -0.88
N PHE A 206 -23.40 -25.36 -1.27
CA PHE A 206 -24.80 -24.99 -1.43
C PHE A 206 -25.00 -24.14 -2.70
N TYR A 207 -25.45 -24.80 -3.77
CA TYR A 207 -26.18 -24.12 -4.84
C TYR A 207 -27.56 -23.75 -4.29
N SER A 208 -27.66 -22.65 -3.55
CA SER A 208 -28.95 -22.10 -3.14
C SER A 208 -28.96 -20.58 -3.22
N PHE A 209 -30.01 -20.09 -3.87
CA PHE A 209 -30.32 -18.73 -4.29
C PHE A 209 -30.52 -17.68 -3.16
N LEU A 210 -29.88 -17.85 -2.00
CA LEU A 210 -30.02 -16.93 -0.87
C LEU A 210 -28.64 -16.60 -0.30
N GLY A 211 -28.26 -15.32 -0.46
CA GLY A 211 -27.17 -14.59 0.21
C GLY A 211 -25.96 -15.39 0.72
N GLY A 212 -24.80 -15.19 0.10
CA GLY A 212 -23.54 -15.70 0.66
C GLY A 212 -23.32 -15.18 2.09
N GLU A 213 -22.87 -16.05 2.98
CA GLU A 213 -22.51 -15.68 4.35
C GLU A 213 -21.33 -14.68 4.31
N GLU A 214 -21.47 -13.59 5.05
CA GLU A 214 -20.37 -12.65 5.27
C GLU A 214 -19.56 -13.12 6.47
N GLU A 215 -18.30 -13.48 6.23
CA GLU A 215 -17.35 -13.81 7.29
C GLU A 215 -16.40 -12.63 7.53
N LEU A 216 -16.10 -12.37 8.79
CA LEU A 216 -15.16 -11.32 9.15
C LEU A 216 -13.72 -11.86 9.05
N LYS A 217 -12.98 -11.40 8.04
CA LYS A 217 -11.57 -11.76 7.84
C LYS A 217 -10.64 -10.75 8.48
N CYS A 218 -9.66 -11.22 9.25
CA CYS A 218 -8.63 -10.37 9.85
C CYS A 218 -7.38 -10.28 8.99
N TYR A 219 -6.96 -9.06 8.68
CA TYR A 219 -5.73 -8.74 7.98
C TYR A 219 -4.70 -8.21 8.96
N LYS A 220 -3.61 -8.95 9.13
CA LYS A 220 -2.50 -8.56 10.00
C LYS A 220 -1.16 -8.70 9.30
N PHE A 221 -0.49 -7.58 9.04
CA PHE A 221 0.84 -7.56 8.45
C PHE A 221 1.57 -6.25 8.70
N LYS A 222 2.90 -6.31 8.61
CA LYS A 222 3.76 -5.13 8.70
C LYS A 222 4.04 -4.60 7.28
N SER A 223 4.07 -3.28 7.13
CA SER A 223 4.48 -2.64 5.88
C SER A 223 5.46 -1.50 6.07
N ILE A 224 6.27 -1.24 5.05
CA ILE A 224 7.04 -0.01 4.89
C ILE A 224 6.62 0.64 3.58
N ARG A 225 6.34 1.93 3.64
CA ARG A 225 6.04 2.77 2.49
C ARG A 225 7.27 3.55 2.04
N VAL A 226 7.50 3.57 0.74
CA VAL A 226 8.51 4.40 0.07
C VAL A 226 7.81 5.31 -0.94
N ASP A 227 8.00 6.62 -0.82
CA ASP A 227 7.44 7.62 -1.72
C ASP A 227 8.50 8.17 -2.70
N PHE A 228 9.78 8.09 -2.32
CA PHE A 228 10.88 8.79 -2.96
C PHE A 228 12.08 7.88 -3.25
N LEU A 229 12.85 8.18 -4.30
CA LEU A 229 14.07 7.44 -4.64
C LEU A 229 15.13 7.54 -3.54
N GLU A 230 15.19 8.69 -2.87
CA GLU A 230 16.15 9.01 -1.82
C GLU A 230 15.97 8.12 -0.58
N GLN A 231 14.80 7.51 -0.41
CA GLN A 231 14.49 6.59 0.68
C GLN A 231 14.97 5.17 0.42
N VAL A 232 15.48 4.84 -0.78
CA VAL A 232 15.87 3.47 -1.11
C VAL A 232 17.22 3.41 -1.84
N LEU A 233 18.10 2.56 -1.32
CA LEU A 233 19.30 2.12 -2.02
C LEU A 233 19.08 0.67 -2.47
N VAL A 234 19.39 0.38 -3.73
CA VAL A 234 19.31 -0.97 -4.30
C VAL A 234 20.72 -1.49 -4.52
N ASN A 235 21.04 -2.64 -3.93
CA ASN A 235 22.36 -3.26 -3.95
C ASN A 235 23.48 -2.28 -3.54
N GLY A 236 23.20 -1.45 -2.54
CA GLY A 236 24.11 -0.43 -2.01
C GLY A 236 24.26 0.84 -2.84
N LYS A 237 23.49 1.01 -3.92
CA LYS A 237 23.55 2.17 -4.82
C LYS A 237 22.27 2.98 -4.77
N ALA A 238 22.42 4.31 -4.79
CA ALA A 238 21.30 5.22 -5.00
C ALA A 238 20.70 5.03 -6.39
N LEU A 239 19.38 5.13 -6.47
CA LEU A 239 18.68 5.04 -7.74
C LEU A 239 18.88 6.33 -8.55
N PRO A 240 19.19 6.23 -9.85
CA PRO A 240 19.39 7.41 -10.68
C PRO A 240 18.07 8.16 -10.91
N PRO A 241 18.07 9.50 -11.07
CA PRO A 241 16.85 10.31 -11.13
C PRO A 241 15.84 9.91 -12.22
N HIS A 242 16.30 9.31 -13.32
CA HIS A 242 15.43 8.85 -14.41
C HIS A 242 14.56 7.63 -14.04
N GLN A 243 14.83 6.99 -12.89
CA GLN A 243 14.02 5.90 -12.33
C GLN A 243 12.82 6.42 -11.54
N ALA A 244 12.76 7.72 -11.25
CA ALA A 244 11.59 8.34 -10.65
C ALA A 244 10.46 8.41 -11.68
N ILE A 245 9.27 7.95 -11.31
CA ILE A 245 8.05 8.18 -12.05
C ILE A 245 7.60 9.60 -11.75
N ARG A 246 7.88 10.52 -12.69
CA ARG A 246 7.31 11.88 -12.71
C ARG A 246 6.05 11.98 -13.59
N THR A 247 5.63 10.88 -14.22
CA THR A 247 4.50 10.89 -15.14
C THR A 247 3.18 11.00 -14.39
N SER A 248 2.39 12.00 -14.78
CA SER A 248 1.01 12.23 -14.35
C SER A 248 0.19 10.96 -14.51
N ILE A 249 -0.42 10.48 -13.43
CA ILE A 249 -1.52 9.53 -13.55
C ILE A 249 -2.76 10.39 -13.77
N TYR A 250 -3.39 10.35 -14.94
CA TYR A 250 -4.67 11.02 -15.11
C TYR A 250 -5.72 10.20 -14.35
N ALA A 251 -6.39 10.80 -13.37
CA ALA A 251 -7.59 10.22 -12.78
C ALA A 251 -8.56 9.97 -13.94
N GLN A 252 -8.92 8.71 -14.18
CA GLN A 252 -9.86 8.34 -15.23
C GLN A 252 -11.26 8.78 -14.82
N HIS A 253 -11.57 10.06 -14.98
CA HIS A 253 -12.95 10.51 -15.04
C HIS A 253 -13.43 10.25 -16.47
N LYS A 254 -14.26 9.21 -16.65
CA LYS A 254 -15.10 9.17 -17.85
C LYS A 254 -16.09 10.34 -17.76
N PRO A 255 -16.29 11.09 -18.85
CA PRO A 255 -17.20 12.23 -18.90
C PRO A 255 -18.65 11.82 -18.68
#